data_AF-K4LJQ5-F1
#
_entry.id   AF-K4LJQ5-F1
#
_cell.length_a   1.000
_cell.length_b   1.000
_cell.length_c   1.000
_cell.angle_alpha   90.00
_cell.angle_beta   90.00
_cell.angle_gamma   90.00
#
_symmetry.space_group_name_H-M   'P 1'
#
loop_
_entity.id
_entity.type
_entity.pdbx_description
1 polymer ?
#
loop_
_entity_poly.entity_id
_entity_poly.type
_entity_poly.pdbx_seq_one_letter_code
_entity_poly.pdbx_strand_id
1 'polypeptide(L)'
;MLQKIQNFLEDRDFESMDEANAFLEGITAKLNAGEEPEVDDMSPDKRAQELIYDAWEAKRREERLKLAEQALALYPECADAYVILAEDKARTLEEAKEFYALGVAAGERALGEKFFRENKGSFWGILKTRGYMRARQGLYRCLWSLGQKEEAIAHCEEMLSLNPNDNQGVRYDLAAYLFETNDLDRLSRLIKKYTGDSSAFWQYSRALLAYYQSGENKKANRELRRALEKNPFVPAYLLEGRALPKELPEFYAFGSHEEAILYVASFYGGWYRKPDSLLWLARGTAVLLADLCEEDE
;
A
#
# COMPACT_ATOMS: atom_id res chain seq x y z
N MET A 1 1.39 19.58 9.10
CA MET A 1 2.46 20.62 9.07
C MET A 1 3.51 20.39 7.96
N LEU A 2 4.34 19.33 7.99
CA LEU A 2 5.39 19.10 6.97
C LEU A 2 4.87 19.07 5.52
N GLN A 3 3.71 18.47 5.31
CA GLN A 3 3.09 18.37 3.99
C GLN A 3 2.59 19.72 3.46
N LYS A 4 2.06 20.59 4.34
CA LYS A 4 1.70 21.98 4.03
C LYS A 4 2.92 22.77 3.60
N ILE A 5 4.03 22.63 4.35
CA ILE A 5 5.31 23.28 4.04
C ILE A 5 5.84 22.85 2.66
N GLN A 6 5.81 21.57 2.32
CA GLN A 6 6.26 21.11 1.00
C GLN A 6 5.39 21.62 -0.16
N ASN A 7 4.06 21.72 0.02
CA ASN A 7 3.17 22.33 -0.99
C ASN A 7 3.55 23.79 -1.30
N PHE A 8 4.08 24.54 -0.32
CA PHE A 8 4.53 25.92 -0.53
C PHE A 8 5.86 26.01 -1.28
N LEU A 9 6.65 24.93 -1.31
CA LEU A 9 7.97 24.88 -1.95
C LEU A 9 7.91 24.32 -3.38
N GLU A 10 6.97 23.41 -3.69
CA GLU A 10 6.98 22.63 -4.94
C GLU A 10 6.95 23.46 -6.24
N ASP A 11 6.36 24.66 -6.22
CA ASP A 11 6.24 25.54 -7.41
C ASP A 11 7.01 26.85 -7.29
N ARG A 12 7.93 26.98 -6.33
CA ARG A 12 8.75 28.17 -6.18
C ARG A 12 10.19 27.87 -6.60
N ASP A 13 10.64 28.59 -7.62
CA ASP A 13 12.05 28.67 -7.93
C ASP A 13 12.71 29.62 -6.93
N PHE A 14 13.66 29.12 -6.15
CA PHE A 14 14.51 29.93 -5.29
C PHE A 14 15.82 30.20 -6.01
N GLU A 15 16.26 31.46 -6.01
CA GLU A 15 17.53 31.86 -6.62
C GLU A 15 18.73 31.38 -5.79
N SER A 16 18.52 31.06 -4.50
CA SER A 16 19.54 30.53 -3.60
C SER A 16 19.00 29.69 -2.45
N MET A 17 19.87 28.88 -1.84
CA MET A 17 19.55 28.15 -0.60
C MET A 17 19.26 29.10 0.58
N ASP A 18 19.88 30.28 0.60
CA ASP A 18 19.65 31.27 1.65
C ASP A 18 18.24 31.87 1.55
N GLU A 19 17.76 32.09 0.32
CA GLU A 19 16.38 32.52 0.07
C GLU A 19 15.36 31.44 0.48
N ALA A 20 15.63 30.18 0.12
CA ALA A 20 14.79 29.05 0.52
C ALA A 20 14.72 28.91 2.05
N ASN A 21 15.86 29.06 2.75
CA ASN A 21 15.94 28.98 4.19
C ASN A 21 15.21 30.15 4.87
N ALA A 22 15.40 31.39 4.40
CA ALA A 22 14.71 32.56 4.94
C ALA A 22 13.18 32.44 4.76
N PHE A 23 12.73 31.89 3.63
CA PHE A 23 11.33 31.62 3.36
C PHE A 23 10.76 30.55 4.32
N LEU A 24 11.50 29.46 4.54
CA LEU A 24 11.14 28.40 5.48
C LEU A 24 11.05 28.90 6.93
N GLU A 25 12.00 29.74 7.35
CA GLU A 25 12.00 30.36 8.68
C GLU A 25 10.77 31.26 8.85
N GLY A 26 10.43 32.06 7.83
CA GLY A 26 9.24 32.91 7.84
C GLY A 26 7.93 32.13 7.95
N ILE A 27 7.78 31.03 7.20
CA ILE A 27 6.60 30.14 7.30
C ILE A 27 6.55 29.48 8.67
N THR A 28 7.67 28.95 9.15
CA THR A 28 7.75 28.24 10.44
C THR A 28 7.41 29.18 11.60
N ALA A 29 7.86 30.43 11.55
CA ALA A 29 7.54 31.43 12.56
C ALA A 29 6.04 31.78 12.61
N LYS A 30 5.39 31.95 11.45
CA LYS A 30 3.94 32.20 11.36
C LYS A 30 3.12 31.02 11.88
N LEU A 31 3.47 29.81 11.45
CA LEU A 31 2.82 28.58 11.92
C LEU A 31 2.96 28.39 13.44
N ASN A 32 4.14 28.68 14.01
CA ASN A 32 4.37 28.61 15.45
C ASN A 32 3.59 29.68 16.23
N ALA A 33 3.28 30.82 15.61
CA ALA A 33 2.44 31.87 16.18
C ALA A 33 0.93 31.58 16.08
N GLY A 34 0.54 30.46 15.44
CA GLY A 34 -0.86 30.13 15.15
C GLY A 34 -1.47 31.01 14.06
N GLU A 35 -0.64 31.72 13.31
CA GLU A 35 -1.03 32.51 12.16
C GLU A 35 -0.97 31.63 10.90
N GLU A 36 -2.08 31.57 10.16
CA GLU A 36 -2.04 31.03 8.81
C GLU A 36 -1.26 32.02 7.94
N PRO A 37 -0.21 31.57 7.21
CA PRO A 37 0.47 32.45 6.29
C PRO A 37 -0.54 33.01 5.29
N GLU A 38 -0.61 34.35 5.16
CA GLU A 38 -1.43 34.97 4.11
C GLU A 38 -0.98 34.45 2.75
N VAL A 39 -1.84 33.65 2.11
CA VAL A 39 -1.57 33.06 0.80
C VAL A 39 -2.36 33.80 -0.26
N ASP A 40 -1.91 35.01 -0.58
CA ASP A 40 -2.29 35.62 -1.83
C ASP A 40 -1.67 34.76 -2.96
N ASP A 41 -2.50 34.24 -3.86
CA ASP A 41 -2.14 33.44 -5.06
C ASP A 41 -1.92 31.90 -4.93
N MET A 42 -2.64 31.19 -4.05
CA MET A 42 -2.77 29.72 -4.19
C MET A 42 -3.80 29.34 -5.26
N SER A 43 -3.38 28.51 -6.23
CA SER A 43 -4.25 27.93 -7.25
C SER A 43 -5.36 27.03 -6.65
N PRO A 44 -6.49 26.83 -7.36
CA PRO A 44 -7.62 26.05 -6.83
C PRO A 44 -7.27 24.63 -6.39
N ASP A 45 -6.34 23.97 -7.09
CA ASP A 45 -5.84 22.63 -6.77
C ASP A 45 -5.10 22.59 -5.41
N LYS A 46 -4.24 23.58 -5.13
CA LYS A 46 -3.55 23.69 -3.83
C LYS A 46 -4.52 23.95 -2.69
N ARG A 47 -5.48 24.85 -2.90
CA ARG A 47 -6.54 25.12 -1.90
C ARG A 47 -7.37 23.88 -1.61
N ALA A 48 -7.75 23.14 -2.64
CA ALA A 48 -8.45 21.87 -2.47
C ALA A 48 -7.59 20.87 -1.69
N GLN A 49 -6.29 20.77 -1.97
CA GLN A 49 -5.40 19.86 -1.25
C GLN A 49 -5.22 20.24 0.22
N GLU A 50 -5.18 21.52 0.58
CA GLU A 50 -5.16 21.94 1.99
C GLU A 50 -6.42 21.49 2.74
N LEU A 51 -7.61 21.60 2.10
CA LEU A 51 -8.85 21.07 2.68
C LEU A 51 -8.78 19.55 2.89
N ILE A 52 -8.10 18.81 2.00
CA ILE A 52 -7.87 17.37 2.18
C ILE A 52 -6.98 17.09 3.38
N TYR A 53 -5.91 17.87 3.58
CA TYR A 53 -5.06 17.70 4.75
C TYR A 53 -5.83 17.95 6.04
N ASP A 54 -6.63 19.02 6.09
CA ASP A 54 -7.51 19.29 7.22
C ASP A 54 -8.54 18.15 7.41
N ALA A 55 -9.04 17.57 6.31
CA ALA A 55 -9.95 16.43 6.36
C ALA A 55 -9.30 15.14 6.88
N TRP A 56 -8.00 14.94 6.74
CA TRP A 56 -7.31 13.80 7.35
C TRP A 56 -6.99 14.02 8.83
N GLU A 57 -6.86 15.27 9.27
CA GLU A 57 -6.67 15.61 10.68
C GLU A 57 -8.02 15.68 11.47
N ALA A 58 -9.14 15.82 10.76
CA ALA A 58 -10.47 15.89 11.33
C ALA A 58 -10.90 14.57 11.99
N LYS A 59 -11.43 14.65 13.22
CA LYS A 59 -11.84 13.48 14.03
C LYS A 59 -13.23 12.95 13.68
N ARG A 60 -14.09 13.78 13.10
CA ARG A 60 -15.49 13.45 12.84
C ARG A 60 -15.70 13.17 11.36
N ARG A 61 -16.32 12.03 11.06
CA ARG A 61 -16.68 11.62 9.69
C ARG A 61 -17.42 12.71 8.92
N GLU A 62 -18.38 13.38 9.56
CA GLU A 62 -19.18 14.43 8.91
C GLU A 62 -18.34 15.64 8.50
N GLU A 63 -17.30 15.95 9.28
CA GLU A 63 -16.37 17.03 8.99
C GLU A 63 -15.43 16.65 7.85
N ARG A 64 -14.90 15.41 7.85
CA ARG A 64 -14.10 14.87 6.74
C ARG A 64 -14.86 14.97 5.41
N LEU A 65 -16.11 14.54 5.40
CA LEU A 65 -16.97 14.58 4.22
C LEU A 65 -17.24 16.01 3.75
N LYS A 66 -17.55 16.93 4.67
CA LYS A 66 -17.78 18.34 4.34
C LYS A 66 -16.56 18.97 3.67
N LEU A 67 -15.37 18.73 4.22
CA LEU A 67 -14.11 19.26 3.68
C LEU A 67 -13.80 18.66 2.30
N ALA A 68 -14.02 17.36 2.10
CA ALA A 68 -13.86 16.72 0.79
C ALA A 68 -14.85 17.28 -0.26
N GLU A 69 -16.11 17.52 0.12
CA GLU A 69 -17.10 18.14 -0.77
C GLU A 69 -16.75 19.59 -1.11
N GLN A 70 -16.21 20.35 -0.15
CA GLN A 70 -15.66 21.70 -0.39
C GLN A 70 -14.45 21.66 -1.34
N ALA A 71 -13.55 20.70 -1.17
CA ALA A 71 -12.41 20.51 -2.06
C ALA A 71 -12.86 20.26 -3.51
N LEU A 72 -13.88 19.41 -3.71
CA LEU A 72 -14.43 19.15 -5.06
C LEU A 72 -15.18 20.35 -5.65
N ALA A 73 -15.83 21.17 -4.81
CA ALA A 73 -16.47 22.39 -5.27
C ALA A 73 -15.44 23.43 -5.78
N LEU A 74 -14.24 23.45 -5.19
CA LEU A 74 -13.13 24.31 -5.63
C LEU A 74 -12.37 23.71 -6.82
N TYR A 75 -12.09 22.42 -6.77
CA TYR A 75 -11.30 21.70 -7.76
C TYR A 75 -11.86 20.28 -7.98
N PRO A 76 -12.69 20.08 -9.02
CA PRO A 76 -13.32 18.79 -9.30
C PRO A 76 -12.35 17.64 -9.59
N GLU A 77 -11.09 17.96 -9.91
CA GLU A 77 -10.04 16.99 -10.20
C GLU A 77 -9.20 16.61 -8.97
N CYS A 78 -9.67 16.96 -7.75
CA CYS A 78 -9.05 16.57 -6.50
C CYS A 78 -9.24 15.06 -6.22
N ALA A 79 -8.26 14.24 -6.64
CA ALA A 79 -8.32 12.78 -6.50
C ALA A 79 -8.50 12.32 -5.03
N ASP A 80 -7.84 12.97 -4.08
CA ASP A 80 -7.94 12.62 -2.65
C ASP A 80 -9.33 12.92 -2.06
N ALA A 81 -10.07 13.89 -2.60
CA ALA A 81 -11.44 14.13 -2.15
C ALA A 81 -12.32 12.90 -2.42
N TYR A 82 -12.17 12.29 -3.61
CA TYR A 82 -12.89 11.06 -3.94
C TYR A 82 -12.45 9.86 -3.09
N VAL A 83 -11.19 9.83 -2.63
CA VAL A 83 -10.73 8.82 -1.65
C VAL A 83 -11.52 8.95 -0.35
N ILE A 84 -11.66 10.15 0.19
CA ILE A 84 -12.47 10.39 1.40
C ILE A 84 -13.93 10.03 1.15
N LEU A 85 -14.51 10.36 -0.01
CA LEU A 85 -15.88 9.95 -0.32
C LEU A 85 -16.03 8.42 -0.41
N ALA A 86 -15.04 7.72 -0.96
CA ALA A 86 -15.06 6.25 -1.02
C ALA A 86 -14.99 5.62 0.38
N GLU A 87 -14.16 6.17 1.28
CA GLU A 87 -13.99 5.66 2.66
C GLU A 87 -15.18 6.00 3.56
N ASP A 88 -15.66 7.26 3.47
CA ASP A 88 -16.57 7.83 4.46
C ASP A 88 -17.98 8.05 3.94
N LYS A 89 -18.24 8.06 2.62
CA LYS A 89 -19.60 8.28 2.09
C LYS A 89 -20.23 6.98 1.60
N ALA A 90 -19.44 6.12 0.97
CA ALA A 90 -19.92 4.85 0.44
C ALA A 90 -20.55 3.97 1.55
N ARG A 91 -21.62 3.28 1.17
CA ARG A 91 -22.32 2.30 2.02
C ARG A 91 -22.17 0.87 1.51
N THR A 92 -21.65 0.72 0.29
CA THR A 92 -21.39 -0.56 -0.37
C THR A 92 -20.01 -0.56 -1.02
N LEU A 93 -19.50 -1.75 -1.33
CA LEU A 93 -18.22 -1.89 -2.06
C LEU A 93 -18.33 -1.35 -3.49
N GLU A 94 -19.50 -1.47 -4.11
CA GLU A 94 -19.80 -0.93 -5.43
C GLU A 94 -19.75 0.60 -5.44
N GLU A 95 -20.38 1.26 -4.47
CA GLU A 95 -20.30 2.73 -4.33
C GLU A 95 -18.86 3.19 -4.04
N ALA A 96 -18.13 2.47 -3.18
CA ALA A 96 -16.72 2.80 -2.90
C ALA A 96 -15.87 2.66 -4.18
N LYS A 97 -16.07 1.59 -4.96
CA LYS A 97 -15.41 1.40 -6.26
C LYS A 97 -15.68 2.57 -7.20
N GLU A 98 -16.93 3.02 -7.30
CA GLU A 98 -17.31 4.16 -8.15
C GLU A 98 -16.59 5.45 -7.74
N PHE A 99 -16.55 5.77 -6.44
CA PHE A 99 -15.79 6.93 -5.96
C PHE A 99 -14.30 6.80 -6.24
N TYR A 100 -13.68 5.65 -5.96
CA TYR A 100 -12.26 5.46 -6.29
C TYR A 100 -11.99 5.58 -7.79
N ALA A 101 -12.87 5.05 -8.65
CA ALA A 101 -12.75 5.20 -10.10
C ALA A 101 -12.85 6.67 -10.54
N LEU A 102 -13.74 7.46 -9.94
CA LEU A 102 -13.80 8.91 -10.14
C LEU A 102 -12.50 9.59 -9.72
N GLY A 103 -11.92 9.19 -8.58
CA GLY A 103 -10.62 9.70 -8.11
C GLY A 103 -9.47 9.39 -9.06
N VAL A 104 -9.44 8.17 -9.62
CA VAL A 104 -8.45 7.77 -10.64
C VAL A 104 -8.60 8.61 -11.91
N ALA A 105 -9.82 8.74 -12.42
CA ALA A 105 -10.10 9.53 -13.63
C ALA A 105 -9.79 11.02 -13.42
N ALA A 106 -10.05 11.54 -12.21
CA ALA A 106 -9.72 12.90 -11.83
C ALA A 106 -8.21 13.15 -11.83
N GLY A 107 -7.45 12.24 -11.21
CA GLY A 107 -5.99 12.31 -11.23
C GLY A 107 -5.39 12.21 -12.64
N GLU A 108 -5.96 11.39 -13.53
CA GLU A 108 -5.53 11.29 -14.92
C GLU A 108 -5.73 12.60 -15.70
N ARG A 109 -6.87 13.28 -15.50
CA ARG A 109 -7.12 14.59 -16.11
C ARG A 109 -6.23 15.68 -15.53
N ALA A 110 -6.05 15.71 -14.21
CA ALA A 110 -5.23 16.69 -13.50
C ALA A 110 -3.75 16.62 -13.92
N LEU A 111 -3.19 15.42 -14.02
CA LEU A 111 -1.77 15.20 -14.34
C LEU A 111 -1.52 15.28 -15.84
N GLY A 112 -2.40 14.68 -16.66
CA GLY A 112 -2.29 14.63 -18.10
C GLY A 112 -1.24 13.62 -18.63
N GLU A 113 -1.45 13.13 -19.86
CA GLU A 113 -0.66 12.04 -20.45
C GLU A 113 0.84 12.35 -20.56
N LYS A 114 1.20 13.61 -20.86
CA LYS A 114 2.60 14.02 -20.94
C LYS A 114 3.32 13.82 -19.60
N PHE A 115 2.67 14.23 -18.51
CA PHE A 115 3.21 14.09 -17.17
C PHE A 115 3.42 12.62 -16.80
N PHE A 116 2.44 11.76 -17.11
CA PHE A 116 2.56 10.31 -16.91
C PHE A 116 3.79 9.74 -17.62
N ARG A 117 3.99 10.08 -18.89
CA ARG A 117 5.14 9.59 -19.67
C ARG A 117 6.47 10.06 -19.11
N GLU A 118 6.56 11.33 -18.71
CA GLU A 118 7.81 11.93 -18.24
C GLU A 118 8.20 11.49 -16.83
N ASN A 119 7.22 11.13 -15.98
CA ASN A 119 7.44 10.85 -14.57
C ASN A 119 7.22 9.39 -14.17
N LYS A 120 6.90 8.50 -15.14
CA LYS A 120 6.73 7.06 -14.90
C LYS A 120 7.97 6.50 -14.22
N GLY A 121 7.77 5.81 -13.09
CA GLY A 121 8.86 5.29 -12.27
C GLY A 121 9.14 6.12 -11.02
N SER A 122 8.65 7.36 -10.96
CA SER A 122 8.98 8.33 -9.91
C SER A 122 7.77 8.89 -9.19
N PHE A 123 6.55 8.37 -9.44
CA PHE A 123 5.30 8.96 -8.96
C PHE A 123 5.32 9.20 -7.45
N TRP A 124 5.71 8.22 -6.65
CA TRP A 124 5.68 8.37 -5.18
C TRP A 124 6.49 9.54 -4.64
N GLY A 125 7.60 9.88 -5.30
CA GLY A 125 8.46 11.01 -4.95
C GLY A 125 7.83 12.37 -5.27
N ILE A 126 6.75 12.41 -6.04
CA ILE A 126 6.09 13.61 -6.53
C ILE A 126 4.73 13.76 -5.83
N LEU A 127 4.57 14.79 -5.01
CA LEU A 127 3.43 14.91 -4.10
C LEU A 127 2.09 14.96 -4.83
N LYS A 128 2.01 15.74 -5.92
CA LYS A 128 0.79 15.87 -6.72
C LYS A 128 0.26 14.57 -7.31
N THR A 129 1.06 13.50 -7.40
CA THR A 129 0.58 12.20 -7.89
C THR A 129 -0.02 11.31 -6.81
N ARG A 130 0.22 11.63 -5.53
CA ARG A 130 -0.14 10.73 -4.42
C ARG A 130 -1.64 10.52 -4.30
N GLY A 131 -2.46 11.54 -4.57
CA GLY A 131 -3.91 11.39 -4.55
C GLY A 131 -4.41 10.39 -5.59
N TYR A 132 -3.88 10.47 -6.82
CA TYR A 132 -4.15 9.49 -7.86
C TYR A 132 -3.74 8.07 -7.42
N MET A 133 -2.55 7.93 -6.83
CA MET A 133 -2.04 6.64 -6.38
C MET A 133 -2.88 6.03 -5.24
N ARG A 134 -3.37 6.84 -4.28
CA ARG A 134 -4.28 6.39 -3.22
C ARG A 134 -5.63 5.97 -3.79
N ALA A 135 -6.20 6.76 -4.71
CA ALA A 135 -7.45 6.42 -5.38
C ALA A 135 -7.35 5.10 -6.15
N ARG A 136 -6.26 4.92 -6.91
CA ARG A 136 -6.00 3.68 -7.66
C ARG A 136 -5.78 2.48 -6.73
N GLN A 137 -5.17 2.69 -5.57
CA GLN A 137 -5.02 1.64 -4.55
C GLN A 137 -6.37 1.19 -3.97
N GLY A 138 -7.23 2.14 -3.60
CA GLY A 138 -8.59 1.83 -3.17
C GLY A 138 -9.40 1.11 -4.25
N LEU A 139 -9.28 1.56 -5.49
CA LEU A 139 -9.97 0.97 -6.64
C LEU A 139 -9.65 -0.52 -6.79
N TYR A 140 -8.37 -0.91 -6.86
CA TYR A 140 -8.02 -2.31 -7.08
C TYR A 140 -8.45 -3.21 -5.91
N ARG A 141 -8.48 -2.69 -4.68
CA ARG A 141 -8.95 -3.44 -3.51
C ARG A 141 -10.46 -3.69 -3.55
N CYS A 142 -11.23 -2.68 -3.96
CA CYS A 142 -12.66 -2.85 -4.21
C CYS A 142 -12.91 -3.84 -5.36
N LEU A 143 -12.20 -3.70 -6.48
CA LEU A 143 -12.29 -4.61 -7.63
C LEU A 143 -12.01 -6.07 -7.21
N TRP A 144 -10.95 -6.29 -6.44
CA TRP A 144 -10.61 -7.63 -5.94
C TRP A 144 -11.72 -8.21 -5.08
N SER A 145 -12.23 -7.42 -4.13
CA SER A 145 -13.30 -7.82 -3.21
C SER A 145 -14.62 -8.12 -3.93
N LEU A 146 -14.88 -7.43 -5.05
CA LEU A 146 -16.02 -7.66 -5.94
C LEU A 146 -15.80 -8.80 -6.95
N GLY A 147 -14.67 -9.50 -6.88
CA GLY A 147 -14.35 -10.61 -7.77
C GLY A 147 -13.87 -10.22 -9.17
N GLN A 148 -13.62 -8.93 -9.43
CA GLN A 148 -13.09 -8.40 -10.69
C GLN A 148 -11.56 -8.56 -10.73
N LYS A 149 -11.12 -9.83 -10.69
CA LYS A 149 -9.73 -10.20 -10.34
C LYS A 149 -8.67 -9.71 -11.33
N GLU A 150 -8.87 -9.91 -12.63
CA GLU A 150 -7.86 -9.51 -13.63
C GLU A 150 -7.72 -7.99 -13.72
N GLU A 151 -8.82 -7.26 -13.56
CA GLU A 151 -8.80 -5.79 -13.55
C GLU A 151 -8.06 -5.25 -12.31
N ALA A 152 -8.30 -5.84 -11.13
CA ALA A 152 -7.53 -5.53 -9.93
C ALA A 152 -6.02 -5.77 -10.12
N ILE A 153 -5.64 -6.93 -10.70
CA ILE A 153 -4.24 -7.28 -11.00
C ILE A 153 -3.62 -6.24 -11.95
N ALA A 154 -4.34 -5.85 -13.02
CA ALA A 154 -3.85 -4.84 -13.97
C ALA A 154 -3.59 -3.49 -13.30
N HIS A 155 -4.44 -3.07 -12.36
CA HIS A 155 -4.19 -1.85 -11.57
C HIS A 155 -2.97 -1.97 -10.67
N CYS A 156 -2.75 -3.12 -10.02
CA CYS A 156 -1.54 -3.36 -9.23
C CYS A 156 -0.28 -3.30 -10.11
N GLU A 157 -0.30 -3.93 -11.29
CA GLU A 157 0.83 -3.91 -12.23
C GLU A 157 1.14 -2.49 -12.71
N GLU A 158 0.11 -1.69 -13.03
CA GLU A 158 0.31 -0.30 -13.42
C GLU A 158 0.88 0.53 -12.26
N MET A 159 0.38 0.34 -11.04
CA MET A 159 0.92 0.99 -9.83
C MET A 159 2.41 0.68 -9.62
N LEU A 160 2.83 -0.57 -9.81
CA LEU A 160 4.24 -0.98 -9.72
C LEU A 160 5.09 -0.47 -10.90
N SER A 161 4.47 -0.07 -12.01
CA SER A 161 5.16 0.56 -13.13
C SER A 161 5.38 2.06 -12.91
N LEU A 162 4.43 2.71 -12.21
CA LEU A 162 4.49 4.13 -11.84
C LEU A 162 5.39 4.36 -10.62
N ASN A 163 5.41 3.39 -9.69
CA ASN A 163 6.24 3.37 -8.49
C ASN A 163 6.94 2.00 -8.33
N PRO A 164 8.04 1.75 -9.06
CA PRO A 164 8.80 0.50 -9.00
C PRO A 164 9.42 0.21 -7.64
N ASN A 165 9.73 1.24 -6.84
CA ASN A 165 10.23 1.09 -5.47
C ASN A 165 9.13 0.63 -4.49
N ASP A 166 7.86 0.69 -4.91
CA ASP A 166 6.69 0.16 -4.23
C ASP A 166 6.57 0.60 -2.76
N ASN A 167 6.63 1.92 -2.56
CA ASN A 167 6.45 2.54 -1.26
C ASN A 167 5.07 2.28 -0.61
N GLN A 168 4.08 1.86 -1.39
CA GLN A 168 2.71 1.55 -0.91
C GLN A 168 2.48 0.05 -0.62
N GLY A 169 3.48 -0.80 -0.84
CA GLY A 169 3.38 -2.24 -0.59
C GLY A 169 2.46 -2.99 -1.56
N VAL A 170 2.20 -2.46 -2.75
CA VAL A 170 1.35 -3.06 -3.80
C VAL A 170 1.89 -4.42 -4.25
N ARG A 171 3.20 -4.68 -4.15
CA ARG A 171 3.80 -5.97 -4.48
C ARG A 171 3.25 -7.11 -3.62
N TYR A 172 2.84 -6.83 -2.39
CA TYR A 172 2.28 -7.85 -1.50
C TYR A 172 0.85 -8.21 -1.92
N ASP A 173 0.02 -7.20 -2.19
CA ASP A 173 -1.33 -7.39 -2.72
C ASP A 173 -1.27 -8.15 -4.05
N LEU A 174 -0.41 -7.73 -4.99
CA LEU A 174 -0.24 -8.42 -6.27
C LEU A 174 0.23 -9.87 -6.09
N ALA A 175 1.19 -10.14 -5.22
CA ALA A 175 1.66 -11.50 -4.99
C ALA A 175 0.55 -12.40 -4.42
N ALA A 176 -0.22 -11.92 -3.45
CA ALA A 176 -1.37 -12.62 -2.89
C ALA A 176 -2.42 -12.91 -3.98
N TYR A 177 -2.73 -11.91 -4.80
CA TYR A 177 -3.71 -12.04 -5.88
C TYR A 177 -3.29 -13.09 -6.92
N LEU A 178 -2.01 -13.08 -7.30
CA LEU A 178 -1.46 -14.04 -8.27
C LEU A 178 -1.42 -15.48 -7.72
N PHE A 179 -1.20 -15.66 -6.41
CA PHE A 179 -1.39 -16.97 -5.79
C PHE A 179 -2.85 -17.43 -5.89
N GLU A 180 -3.78 -16.56 -5.53
CA GLU A 180 -5.21 -16.89 -5.54
C GLU A 180 -5.78 -17.15 -6.94
N THR A 181 -5.27 -16.50 -7.98
CA THR A 181 -5.63 -16.77 -9.38
C THR A 181 -4.80 -17.89 -10.02
N ASN A 182 -3.77 -18.39 -9.34
CA ASN A 182 -2.82 -19.39 -9.85
C ASN A 182 -2.05 -18.93 -11.10
N ASP A 183 -1.77 -17.64 -11.24
CA ASP A 183 -0.88 -17.12 -12.28
C ASP A 183 0.58 -17.14 -11.78
N LEU A 184 1.14 -18.35 -11.79
CA LEU A 184 2.49 -18.63 -11.29
C LEU A 184 3.60 -17.98 -12.14
N ASP A 185 3.32 -17.68 -13.40
CA ASP A 185 4.28 -17.07 -14.31
C ASP A 185 4.49 -15.60 -13.99
N ARG A 186 3.41 -14.82 -13.84
CA ARG A 186 3.49 -13.44 -13.35
C ARG A 186 4.06 -13.39 -11.94
N LEU A 187 3.64 -14.30 -11.06
CA LEU A 187 4.15 -14.37 -9.70
C LEU A 187 5.66 -14.63 -9.69
N SER A 188 6.15 -15.57 -10.51
CA SER A 188 7.59 -15.84 -10.58
C SER A 188 8.38 -14.64 -11.08
N ARG A 189 7.86 -13.84 -12.01
CA ARG A 189 8.49 -12.59 -12.46
C ARG A 189 8.50 -11.55 -11.34
N LEU A 190 7.40 -11.41 -10.62
CA LEU A 190 7.28 -10.48 -9.50
C LEU A 190 8.28 -10.81 -8.38
N ILE A 191 8.34 -12.08 -7.95
CA ILE A 191 9.28 -12.56 -6.92
C ILE A 191 10.74 -12.29 -7.30
N LYS A 192 11.09 -12.44 -8.58
CA LYS A 192 12.43 -12.14 -9.12
C LYS A 192 12.73 -10.64 -9.20
N LYS A 193 11.72 -9.78 -9.32
CA LYS A 193 11.91 -8.32 -9.38
C LYS A 193 12.33 -7.75 -8.03
N TYR A 194 11.79 -8.28 -6.92
CA TYR A 194 12.06 -7.78 -5.56
C TYR A 194 12.87 -8.76 -4.71
N THR A 195 14.00 -9.26 -5.20
CA THR A 195 14.81 -10.26 -4.47
C THR A 195 15.40 -9.77 -3.14
N GLY A 196 15.50 -8.45 -2.95
CA GLY A 196 16.03 -7.83 -1.74
C GLY A 196 15.03 -7.75 -0.58
N ASP A 197 13.75 -8.07 -0.81
CA ASP A 197 12.75 -8.03 0.25
C ASP A 197 12.96 -9.22 1.21
N SER A 198 13.25 -8.90 2.47
CA SER A 198 13.54 -9.88 3.52
C SER A 198 12.37 -10.12 4.47
N SER A 199 11.22 -9.46 4.27
CA SER A 199 10.02 -9.61 5.09
C SER A 199 9.46 -11.03 5.07
N ALA A 200 8.64 -11.35 6.06
CA ALA A 200 7.89 -12.62 6.07
C ALA A 200 7.06 -12.79 4.79
N PHE A 201 6.45 -11.70 4.30
CA PHE A 201 5.69 -11.68 3.05
C PHE A 201 6.46 -12.29 1.89
N TRP A 202 7.72 -11.91 1.72
CA TRP A 202 8.51 -12.38 0.60
C TRP A 202 9.12 -13.77 0.83
N GLN A 203 9.61 -14.05 2.05
CA GLN A 203 10.20 -15.36 2.35
C GLN A 203 9.17 -16.48 2.23
N TYR A 204 7.99 -16.31 2.82
CA TYR A 204 6.92 -17.30 2.71
C TYR A 204 6.36 -17.39 1.28
N SER A 205 6.26 -16.28 0.55
CA SER A 205 5.87 -16.32 -0.87
C SER A 205 6.87 -17.11 -1.73
N ARG A 206 8.18 -16.97 -1.48
CA ARG A 206 9.20 -17.76 -2.18
C ARG A 206 9.09 -19.25 -1.87
N ALA A 207 8.87 -19.60 -0.61
CA ALA A 207 8.68 -20.98 -0.19
C ALA A 207 7.42 -21.58 -0.84
N LEU A 208 6.29 -20.87 -0.77
CA LEU A 208 5.03 -21.31 -1.35
C LEU A 208 5.12 -21.44 -2.87
N LEU A 209 5.71 -20.46 -3.58
CA LEU A 209 5.91 -20.55 -5.03
C LEU A 209 6.76 -21.77 -5.42
N ALA A 210 7.84 -22.05 -4.69
CA ALA A 210 8.67 -23.23 -4.94
C ALA A 210 7.88 -24.54 -4.77
N TYR A 211 7.00 -24.59 -3.77
CA TYR A 211 6.09 -25.72 -3.55
C TYR A 211 5.01 -25.84 -4.65
N TYR A 212 4.48 -24.72 -5.13
CA TYR A 212 3.55 -24.71 -6.26
C TYR A 212 4.20 -25.30 -7.53
N GLN A 213 5.45 -24.93 -7.82
CA GLN A 213 6.17 -25.34 -9.02
C GLN A 213 6.60 -26.82 -9.02
N SER A 214 6.94 -27.39 -7.87
CA SER A 214 7.63 -28.69 -7.85
C SER A 214 7.31 -29.55 -6.63
N GLY A 215 6.26 -29.20 -5.88
CA GLY A 215 5.85 -29.90 -4.66
C GLY A 215 6.90 -29.84 -3.56
N GLU A 216 6.75 -30.73 -2.58
CA GLU A 216 7.73 -30.92 -1.52
C GLU A 216 9.02 -31.50 -2.09
N ASN A 217 10.11 -30.74 -2.02
CA ASN A 217 11.43 -31.17 -2.46
C ASN A 217 12.53 -30.37 -1.75
N LYS A 218 13.79 -30.72 -2.01
CA LYS A 218 14.96 -30.08 -1.37
C LYS A 218 14.97 -28.55 -1.50
N LYS A 219 14.56 -28.00 -2.65
CA LYS A 219 14.52 -26.55 -2.87
C LYS A 219 13.40 -25.92 -2.06
N ALA A 220 12.17 -26.43 -2.18
CA ALA A 220 11.02 -25.90 -1.45
C ALA A 220 11.25 -25.96 0.08
N ASN A 221 11.76 -27.09 0.59
CA ASN A 221 12.02 -27.28 2.02
C ASN A 221 13.08 -26.32 2.55
N ARG A 222 14.12 -26.02 1.75
CA ARG A 222 15.12 -25.02 2.13
C ARG A 222 14.55 -23.61 2.19
N GLU A 223 13.72 -23.22 1.21
CA GLU A 223 13.06 -21.91 1.24
C GLU A 223 12.05 -21.81 2.39
N LEU A 224 11.33 -22.91 2.70
CA LEU A 224 10.44 -22.97 3.86
C LEU A 224 11.19 -22.81 5.18
N ARG A 225 12.32 -23.50 5.37
CA ARG A 225 13.14 -23.36 6.58
C ARG A 225 13.54 -21.90 6.81
N ARG A 226 14.02 -21.22 5.76
CA ARG A 226 14.36 -19.78 5.82
C ARG A 226 13.18 -18.90 6.19
N ALA A 227 11.98 -19.20 5.68
CA ALA A 227 10.78 -18.46 6.01
C ALA A 227 10.39 -18.64 7.49
N LEU A 228 10.45 -19.88 7.99
CA LEU A 228 10.19 -20.22 9.38
C LEU A 228 11.18 -19.56 10.34
N GLU A 229 12.49 -19.60 10.04
CA GLU A 229 13.53 -18.91 10.80
C GLU A 229 13.33 -17.39 10.80
N LYS A 230 12.80 -16.83 9.69
CA LYS A 230 12.57 -15.38 9.58
C LYS A 230 11.37 -14.92 10.41
N ASN A 231 10.28 -15.67 10.39
CA ASN A 231 9.11 -15.37 11.21
C ASN A 231 8.43 -16.69 11.65
N PRO A 232 8.70 -17.16 12.88
CA PRO A 232 8.19 -18.44 13.38
C PRO A 232 6.72 -18.39 13.79
N PHE A 233 6.07 -17.23 13.76
CA PHE A 233 4.68 -17.05 14.20
C PHE A 233 3.65 -17.35 13.11
N VAL A 234 4.05 -17.30 11.83
CA VAL A 234 3.14 -17.56 10.69
C VAL A 234 2.46 -18.93 10.75
N PRO A 235 3.14 -20.05 11.05
CA PRO A 235 2.50 -21.36 11.16
C PRO A 235 1.36 -21.38 12.19
N ALA A 236 1.51 -20.68 13.32
CA ALA A 236 0.47 -20.64 14.36
C ALA A 236 -0.83 -20.01 13.84
N TYR A 237 -0.75 -18.99 12.98
CA TYR A 237 -1.93 -18.36 12.38
C TYR A 237 -2.48 -19.14 11.17
N LEU A 238 -1.63 -19.82 10.38
CA LEU A 238 -2.09 -20.62 9.24
C LEU A 238 -2.65 -21.99 9.62
N LEU A 239 -2.10 -22.63 10.65
CA LEU A 239 -2.39 -24.04 10.98
C LEU A 239 -3.25 -24.20 12.23
N GLU A 240 -2.96 -23.46 13.30
CA GLU A 240 -3.61 -23.66 14.60
C GLU A 240 -4.99 -23.01 14.68
N GLY A 241 -5.46 -22.38 13.60
CA GLY A 241 -6.75 -21.71 13.56
C GLY A 241 -6.85 -20.54 14.54
N ARG A 242 -5.71 -19.95 14.96
CA ARG A 242 -5.73 -18.71 15.73
C ARG A 242 -6.48 -17.66 14.93
N ALA A 243 -7.59 -17.20 15.49
CA ALA A 243 -8.39 -16.16 14.87
C ALA A 243 -7.51 -14.91 14.68
N LEU A 244 -7.51 -14.36 13.48
CA LEU A 244 -6.94 -13.03 13.26
C LEU A 244 -7.71 -12.01 14.12
N PRO A 245 -7.02 -10.98 14.63
CA PRO A 245 -7.70 -9.92 15.35
C PRO A 245 -8.74 -9.25 14.44
N LYS A 246 -9.81 -8.71 15.06
CA LYS A 246 -10.87 -7.99 14.32
C LYS A 246 -10.32 -6.77 13.59
N GLU A 247 -9.34 -6.10 14.20
CA GLU A 247 -8.60 -4.98 13.64
C GLU A 247 -7.18 -5.45 13.37
N LEU A 248 -6.72 -5.26 12.14
CA LEU A 248 -5.37 -5.63 11.76
C LEU A 248 -4.36 -4.60 12.30
N PRO A 249 -3.14 -5.02 12.67
CA PRO A 249 -2.11 -4.10 13.11
C PRO A 249 -1.76 -3.05 12.04
N GLU A 250 -1.61 -1.79 12.45
CA GLU A 250 -1.19 -0.71 11.55
C GLU A 250 0.31 -0.77 11.23
N PHE A 251 1.11 -1.27 12.18
CA PHE A 251 2.56 -1.32 12.10
C PHE A 251 3.06 -2.72 12.47
N TYR A 252 4.24 -3.07 11.95
CA TYR A 252 4.92 -4.30 12.30
C TYR A 252 6.44 -4.10 12.32
N ALA A 253 7.13 -5.01 13.01
CA ALA A 253 8.57 -5.16 12.92
C ALA A 253 8.89 -6.50 12.22
N PHE A 254 10.05 -6.59 11.57
CA PHE A 254 10.46 -7.84 10.94
C PHE A 254 10.61 -8.97 11.96
N GLY A 255 9.96 -10.10 11.68
CA GLY A 255 9.89 -11.27 12.56
C GLY A 255 8.84 -11.17 13.66
N SER A 256 8.03 -10.11 13.73
CA SER A 256 7.05 -9.92 14.80
C SER A 256 5.75 -10.71 14.58
N HIS A 257 4.92 -10.77 15.63
CA HIS A 257 3.58 -11.36 15.54
C HIS A 257 2.67 -10.56 14.60
N GLU A 258 2.80 -9.24 14.60
CA GLU A 258 2.04 -8.33 13.75
C GLU A 258 2.36 -8.57 12.27
N GLU A 259 3.65 -8.79 11.94
CA GLU A 259 4.05 -9.15 10.58
C GLU A 259 3.40 -10.47 10.15
N ALA A 260 3.36 -11.46 11.05
CA ALA A 260 2.72 -12.75 10.77
C ALA A 260 1.21 -12.60 10.56
N ILE A 261 0.53 -11.83 11.39
CA ILE A 261 -0.91 -11.53 11.27
C ILE A 261 -1.20 -10.91 9.91
N LEU A 262 -0.45 -9.88 9.52
CA LEU A 262 -0.64 -9.19 8.25
C LEU A 262 -0.33 -10.08 7.06
N TYR A 263 0.73 -10.90 7.14
CA TYR A 263 1.03 -11.88 6.11
C TYR A 263 -0.13 -12.87 5.92
N VAL A 264 -0.64 -13.46 7.00
CA VAL A 264 -1.72 -14.44 6.92
C VAL A 264 -3.01 -13.80 6.42
N ALA A 265 -3.35 -12.59 6.88
CA ALA A 265 -4.52 -11.86 6.39
C ALA A 265 -4.53 -11.70 4.87
N SER A 266 -3.37 -11.44 4.26
CA SER A 266 -3.24 -11.25 2.81
C SER A 266 -3.03 -12.55 2.04
N PHE A 267 -2.30 -13.53 2.58
CA PHE A 267 -1.83 -14.69 1.80
C PHE A 267 -2.57 -16.00 2.09
N TYR A 268 -3.52 -16.02 3.03
CA TYR A 268 -4.29 -17.23 3.37
C TYR A 268 -4.89 -17.92 2.14
N GLY A 269 -5.48 -17.15 1.22
CA GLY A 269 -6.09 -17.70 0.00
C GLY A 269 -5.11 -18.50 -0.88
N GLY A 270 -3.84 -18.08 -0.92
CA GLY A 270 -2.78 -18.79 -1.64
C GLY A 270 -2.43 -20.15 -1.04
N TRP A 271 -2.38 -20.25 0.29
CA TRP A 271 -2.17 -21.52 0.99
C TRP A 271 -3.39 -22.43 0.86
N TYR A 272 -4.58 -21.88 1.08
CA TYR A 272 -5.84 -22.63 1.04
C TYR A 272 -6.16 -23.20 -0.34
N ARG A 273 -5.76 -22.51 -1.42
CA ARG A 273 -5.94 -23.00 -2.79
C ARG A 273 -5.19 -24.30 -3.08
N LYS A 274 -4.10 -24.59 -2.34
CA LYS A 274 -3.37 -25.87 -2.41
C LYS A 274 -3.24 -26.45 -1.00
N PRO A 275 -4.28 -27.10 -0.45
CA PRO A 275 -4.32 -27.52 0.95
C PRO A 275 -3.14 -28.39 1.41
N ASP A 276 -2.58 -29.20 0.51
CA ASP A 276 -1.37 -29.99 0.80
C ASP A 276 -0.16 -29.13 1.21
N SER A 277 -0.14 -27.85 0.82
CA SER A 277 0.86 -26.89 1.26
C SER A 277 0.79 -26.60 2.76
N LEU A 278 -0.40 -26.66 3.38
CA LEU A 278 -0.58 -26.51 4.82
C LEU A 278 -0.06 -27.75 5.58
N LEU A 279 -0.30 -28.95 5.05
CA LEU A 279 0.28 -30.18 5.61
C LEU A 279 1.81 -30.18 5.51
N TRP A 280 2.33 -29.68 4.39
CA TRP A 280 3.76 -29.47 4.18
C TRP A 280 4.34 -28.44 5.16
N LEU A 281 3.66 -27.31 5.37
CA LEU A 281 4.03 -26.30 6.37
C LEU A 281 4.07 -26.89 7.79
N ALA A 282 3.07 -27.71 8.16
CA ALA A 282 3.01 -28.36 9.46
C ALA A 282 4.21 -29.29 9.68
N ARG A 283 4.54 -30.15 8.70
CA ARG A 283 5.72 -31.02 8.76
C ARG A 283 7.02 -30.21 8.86
N GLY A 284 7.18 -29.19 8.02
CA GLY A 284 8.37 -28.34 8.03
C GLY A 284 8.56 -27.61 9.36
N THR A 285 7.46 -27.15 9.97
CA THR A 285 7.47 -26.51 11.29
C THR A 285 7.90 -27.50 12.38
N ALA A 286 7.37 -28.72 12.37
CA ALA A 286 7.74 -29.76 13.34
C ALA A 286 9.23 -30.14 13.24
N VAL A 287 9.77 -30.24 12.03
CA VAL A 287 11.21 -30.50 11.81
C VAL A 287 12.06 -29.39 12.39
N LEU A 288 11.72 -28.12 12.13
CA LEU A 288 12.51 -27.00 12.68
C LEU A 288 12.48 -26.97 14.21
N LEU A 289 11.31 -27.22 14.82
CA LEU A 289 11.19 -27.26 16.28
C LEU A 289 12.01 -28.41 16.89
N ALA A 290 12.02 -29.58 16.25
CA ALA A 290 12.84 -30.71 16.69
C ALA A 290 14.34 -30.37 16.65
N ASP A 291 14.82 -29.78 15.55
CA ASP A 291 16.21 -29.37 15.40
C ASP A 291 16.63 -28.36 16.49
N LEU A 292 15.76 -27.39 16.81
CA LEU A 292 16.05 -26.41 17.87
C LEU A 292 16.11 -27.03 19.27
N CYS A 293 15.30 -28.05 19.54
CA CYS A 293 15.38 -28.78 20.80
C CYS A 293 16.67 -29.61 20.93
N GLU A 294 17.21 -30.13 19.82
CA GLU A 294 18.47 -30.88 19.80
C GLU A 294 19.71 -29.97 19.93
N GLU A 295 19.61 -28.68 19.56
CA GLU A 295 20.71 -27.71 19.71
C GLU A 295 20.85 -27.14 21.13
N ASP A 296 19.81 -27.26 21.96
CA ASP A 296 19.76 -26.77 23.36
C ASP A 296 20.19 -27.83 24.41
N GLU A 297 20.48 -29.08 24.00
CA GLU A 297 20.99 -30.19 24.83
C GLU A 297 22.54 -30.34 24.79
#